data_AF-A0A7C6VZ68-F1
#
_entry.id   AF-A0A7C6VZ68-F1
#
_cell.length_a   1.000
_cell.length_b   1.000
_cell.length_c   1.000
_cell.angle_alpha   90.00
_cell.angle_beta   90.00
_cell.angle_gamma   90.00
#
_symmetry.space_group_name_H-M   'P 1'
#
loop_
_entity.id
_entity.type
_entity.pdbx_description
1 polymer ?
#
loop_
_entity_poly.entity_id
_entity_poly.type
_entity_poly.pdbx_seq_one_letter_code
_entity_poly.pdbx_strand_id
1 'polypeptide(L)' 'MNLPDTIYAHARALPADLQRETLDFISYLEQRYRITPSIPNRFSTEAFIEHFAGSIGNDFPDDIDDADLAVDITREPLE' A
#
# COMPACT_ATOMS: atom_id res chain seq x y z
N MET A 1 -21.19 3.27 -10.45
CA MET A 1 -20.85 2.01 -9.77
C MET A 1 -19.53 1.53 -10.37
N ASN A 2 -18.50 1.31 -9.55
CA ASN A 2 -17.21 0.84 -10.06
C ASN A 2 -17.22 -0.70 -10.19
N LEU A 3 -16.24 -1.26 -10.90
CA LEU A 3 -16.16 -2.71 -11.11
C LEU A 3 -16.07 -3.51 -9.79
N PRO A 4 -15.24 -3.13 -8.80
CA PRO A 4 -15.24 -3.78 -7.48
C PRO A 4 -16.61 -3.83 -6.79
N ASP A 5 -17.35 -2.71 -6.78
CA ASP A 5 -18.68 -2.62 -6.17
C ASP A 5 -19.67 -3.58 -6.85
N THR A 6 -19.59 -3.68 -8.18
CA THR A 6 -20.41 -4.59 -8.98
C THR A 6 -20.09 -6.06 -8.67
N ILE A 7 -18.82 -6.43 -8.63
CA ILE A 7 -18.40 -7.80 -8.27
C ILE A 7 -18.87 -8.16 -6.86
N TYR A 8 -18.71 -7.25 -5.89
CA TYR A 8 -19.15 -7.46 -4.52
C TYR A 8 -20.68 -7.62 -4.42
N ALA A 9 -21.44 -6.78 -5.12
CA ALA A 9 -22.90 -6.86 -5.13
C ALA A 9 -23.40 -8.18 -5.72
N HIS A 10 -22.79 -8.64 -6.82
CA HIS A 10 -23.14 -9.92 -7.43
C HIS A 10 -22.76 -11.11 -6.54
N ALA A 11 -21.57 -11.11 -5.94
CA ALA A 11 -21.14 -12.16 -5.04
C ALA A 11 -22.10 -12.28 -3.83
N ARG A 12 -22.51 -11.15 -3.23
CA ARG A 12 -23.44 -11.14 -2.08
C ARG A 12 -24.86 -11.62 -2.44
N ALA A 13 -25.29 -11.47 -3.69
CA ALA A 13 -26.61 -11.91 -4.14
C ALA A 13 -26.73 -13.44 -4.31
N LEU A 14 -25.61 -14.18 -4.27
CA LEU A 14 -25.60 -15.63 -4.44
C LEU A 14 -26.09 -16.38 -3.18
N PRO A 15 -26.57 -17.63 -3.32
CA PRO A 15 -26.75 -18.57 -2.20
C PRO A 15 -25.45 -18.84 -1.44
N ALA A 16 -25.54 -19.17 -0.15
CA ALA A 16 -24.38 -19.29 0.75
C ALA A 16 -23.26 -20.22 0.24
N ASP A 17 -23.61 -21.36 -0.35
CA ASP A 17 -22.63 -22.30 -0.88
C ASP A 17 -21.85 -21.70 -2.07
N LEU A 18 -22.55 -20.97 -2.94
CA LEU A 18 -21.96 -20.28 -4.10
C LEU A 18 -21.19 -19.02 -3.70
N GLN A 19 -21.56 -18.36 -2.60
CA GLN A 19 -20.76 -17.28 -2.02
C GLN A 19 -19.39 -17.80 -1.58
N ARG A 20 -19.37 -18.93 -0.87
CA ARG A 20 -18.12 -19.56 -0.41
C ARG A 20 -17.25 -19.96 -1.59
N GLU A 21 -17.82 -20.63 -2.60
CA GLU A 21 -17.09 -21.00 -3.83
C GLU A 21 -16.52 -19.78 -4.56
N THR A 22 -17.27 -18.68 -4.62
CA THR A 22 -16.81 -17.43 -5.25
C THR A 22 -15.61 -16.84 -4.50
N LEU A 23 -15.65 -16.83 -3.16
CA LEU A 23 -14.53 -16.35 -2.34
C LEU A 23 -13.30 -17.25 -2.49
N ASP A 24 -13.49 -18.57 -2.49
CA ASP A 24 -12.40 -19.53 -2.71
C ASP A 24 -11.75 -19.34 -4.09
N PHE A 25 -12.56 -19.08 -5.12
CA PHE A 25 -12.05 -18.80 -6.46
C PHE A 25 -11.26 -17.49 -6.53
N ILE A 26 -11.73 -16.43 -5.85
CA ILE A 26 -10.98 -15.17 -5.75
C ILE A 26 -9.63 -15.40 -5.06
N SER A 27 -9.61 -16.11 -3.93
CA SER A 27 -8.37 -16.44 -3.22
C SER A 27 -7.42 -17.30 -4.06
N TYR A 28 -7.94 -18.24 -4.84
CA TYR A 28 -7.15 -19.02 -5.79
C TYR A 28 -6.47 -18.12 -6.85
N LEU A 29 -7.21 -17.17 -7.43
CA LEU A 29 -6.65 -16.24 -8.41
C LEU A 29 -5.56 -15.35 -7.80
N GLU A 30 -5.78 -14.86 -6.58
CA GLU A 30 -4.78 -14.07 -5.84
C GLU A 30 -3.47 -14.84 -5.67
N GLN A 31 -3.55 -16.10 -5.24
CA GLN A 31 -2.38 -16.97 -5.07
C GLN A 31 -1.71 -17.28 -6.41
N ARG A 32 -2.48 -17.65 -7.44
CA ARG A 32 -1.97 -18.04 -8.75
C ARG A 32 -1.20 -16.92 -9.44
N TYR A 33 -1.73 -15.69 -9.36
CA TYR A 33 -1.14 -14.52 -10.00
C TYR A 33 -0.25 -13.70 -9.08
N ARG A 34 -0.02 -14.15 -7.83
CA ARG A 34 0.72 -13.42 -6.80
C ARG A 34 0.20 -11.99 -6.61
N ILE A 35 -1.11 -11.82 -6.75
CA ILE A 35 -1.77 -10.55 -6.46
C ILE A 35 -1.82 -10.46 -4.95
N THR A 36 -0.90 -9.67 -4.38
CA THR A 36 -1.05 -9.27 -2.99
C THR A 36 -2.25 -8.33 -2.95
N PRO A 37 -3.28 -8.60 -2.12
CA PRO A 37 -4.32 -7.61 -1.94
C PRO A 37 -3.62 -6.30 -1.59
N SER A 38 -3.88 -5.26 -2.38
CA SER A 38 -3.47 -3.91 -2.02
C SER A 38 -4.08 -3.67 -0.66
N ILE A 39 -3.28 -3.82 0.40
CA ILE A 39 -3.65 -3.31 1.70
C ILE A 39 -3.87 -1.84 1.39
N PRO A 40 -5.10 -1.31 1.45
CA PRO A 40 -5.26 0.12 1.30
C PRO A 40 -4.27 0.71 2.27
N ASN A 41 -3.49 1.72 1.87
CA ASN A 41 -2.55 2.34 2.77
C ASN A 41 -3.39 2.95 3.92
N ARG A 42 -3.63 2.14 4.95
CA ARG A 42 -4.47 2.44 6.11
C ARG A 42 -3.67 3.21 7.14
N PHE A 43 -2.39 3.44 6.87
CA PHE A 43 -1.63 4.37 7.65
C PHE A 43 -2.12 5.76 7.28
N SER A 44 -2.99 6.31 8.14
CA SER A 44 -3.07 7.76 8.25
C SER A 44 -1.66 8.29 8.50
N THR A 45 -1.42 9.56 8.21
CA THR A 45 -0.13 10.18 8.48
C THR A 45 0.30 9.93 9.94
N GLU A 46 -0.64 9.90 10.89
CA GLU A 46 -0.33 9.55 12.29
C GLU A 46 0.18 8.12 12.46
N ALA A 47 -0.43 7.13 11.83
CA ALA A 47 -0.02 5.73 11.99
C ALA A 47 1.28 5.41 11.23
N PHE A 48 1.59 6.16 10.16
CA PHE A 48 2.92 6.17 9.55
C PHE A 48 3.94 6.75 10.53
N ILE A 49 3.68 7.94 11.08
CA ILE A 49 4.58 8.58 12.05
C ILE A 49 4.79 7.67 13.26
N GLU A 50 3.76 7.05 13.83
CA GLU A 50 3.89 6.15 14.98
C GLU A 50 4.74 4.91 14.67
N HIS A 51 4.63 4.35 13.46
CA HIS A 51 5.45 3.19 13.05
C HIS A 51 6.94 3.54 12.94
N PHE A 52 7.25 4.77 12.54
CA PHE A 52 8.63 5.24 12.35
C PHE A 52 9.17 6.08 13.52
N ALA A 53 8.32 6.52 14.45
CA ALA A 53 8.70 7.24 15.64
C ALA A 53 9.50 6.31 16.56
N GLY A 54 10.81 6.55 16.64
CA GLY A 54 11.76 5.70 17.37
C GLY A 54 12.52 4.68 16.52
N SER A 55 12.18 4.51 15.23
CA SER A 55 13.08 3.81 14.28
C SER A 55 14.21 4.71 13.77
N ILE A 56 14.01 6.02 13.91
CA ILE A 56 15.03 7.04 13.70
C ILE A 56 15.91 7.02 14.96
N GLY A 57 17.11 6.42 14.86
CA GLY A 57 18.04 6.34 15.98
C GLY A 57 18.59 7.70 16.40
N ASN A 58 19.22 7.77 17.58
CA ASN A 58 19.85 9.00 18.10
C ASN A 58 20.94 9.62 17.20
N ASP A 59 21.34 8.91 16.14
CA ASP A 59 22.27 9.40 15.11
C ASP A 59 21.57 10.22 14.00
N PHE A 60 20.25 10.39 14.07
CA PHE A 60 19.55 11.27 13.15
C PHE A 60 19.67 12.72 13.63
N PRO A 61 20.11 13.66 12.78
CA PRO A 61 20.34 15.03 13.22
C PRO A 61 19.02 15.72 13.58
N ASP A 62 18.96 16.29 14.78
CA ASP A 62 17.81 17.09 15.24
C ASP A 62 17.83 18.52 14.66
N ASP A 63 18.93 18.91 14.00
CA ASP A 63 19.25 20.26 13.56
C ASP A 63 19.28 20.43 12.03
N ILE A 64 18.59 19.56 11.29
CA ILE A 64 18.46 19.69 9.82
C ILE A 64 17.82 21.02 9.44
N ASP A 65 18.54 21.84 8.67
CA ASP A 65 18.06 23.11 8.13
C ASP A 65 18.19 23.18 6.60
N ASP A 66 17.84 24.34 6.02
CA ASP A 66 17.86 24.54 4.57
C ASP A 66 19.27 24.39 3.95
N ALA A 67 20.34 24.49 4.74
CA ALA A 67 21.71 24.31 4.27
C ALA A 67 22.08 22.83 4.12
N ASP A 68 21.36 21.91 4.77
CA ASP A 68 21.55 20.45 4.64
C ASP A 68 20.84 19.89 3.40
N LEU A 69 19.93 20.65 2.81
CA LEU A 69 19.23 20.24 1.59
C LEU A 69 20.19 20.26 0.40
N ALA A 70 20.26 19.14 -0.32
CA ALA A 70 21.00 19.08 -1.57
C ALA A 70 20.43 20.10 -2.57
N VAL A 71 21.32 20.89 -3.18
CA VAL A 71 20.95 21.82 -4.25
C VAL A 71 20.72 21.01 -5.53
N ASP A 72 19.63 21.33 -6.25
CA ASP A 72 19.38 20.77 -7.58
C ASP A 72 20.52 21.15 -8.53
N ILE A 73 21.45 20.23 -8.75
CA ILE A 73 22.52 20.37 -9.74
C ILE A 73 22.18 19.59 -11.01
N THR A 74 22.63 20.12 -12.15
CA THR A 74 22.51 19.42 -13.42
C THR A 74 23.25 18.10 -13.37
N ARG A 75 22.60 17.03 -13.84
CA ARG A 75 23.22 15.71 -13.93
C ARG A 75 24.49 15.77 -14.76
N GLU A 76 25.59 15.26 -14.22
CA GLU A 76 26.87 15.15 -14.95
C GLU A 76 26.68 14.35 -16.25
N PRO A 77 27.33 14.76 -17.36
CA PRO A 77 27.28 14.01 -18.60
C PRO A 77 27.91 12.63 -18.42
N LEU A 78 27.26 11.60 -18.98
CA LEU A 78 27.83 10.26 -19.07
C LEU A 78 28.92 10.28 -20.15
N GLU A 79 30.18 10.02 -19.77
CA GLU A 79 31.28 9.73 -20.71
C GLU A 79 31.08 8.40 -21.45
#